data_AF-A0A371I500-F1
#
_entry.id   AF-A0A371I500-F1
#
_cell.length_a   1.000
_cell.length_b   1.000
_cell.length_c   1.000
_cell.angle_alpha   90.00
_cell.angle_beta   90.00
_cell.angle_gamma   90.00
#
_symmetry.space_group_name_H-M   'P 1'
#
loop_
_entity.id
_entity.type
_entity.pdbx_description
1 polymer ?
#
loop_
_entity_poly.entity_id
_entity_poly.type
_entity_poly.pdbx_seq_one_letter_code
_entity_poly.pdbx_strand_id
1 'polypeptide(L)'
;MKQLATNNLEFQQSVSSSNMQFQENMTATIQDLKTQIGQLANTVSQLQSAGSSNLPSQSIPNPRRNVGVITLRSGKELPQPTLQ
;
A
#
# COMPACT_ATOMS: atom_id res chain seq x y z
N MET A 1 -25.59 31.37 51.98
CA MET A 1 -24.83 32.01 50.88
C MET A 1 -23.50 31.31 50.57
N LYS A 2 -22.63 30.97 51.54
CA LYS A 2 -21.33 30.28 51.28
C LYS A 2 -21.45 28.98 50.47
N GLN A 3 -22.42 28.12 50.77
CA GLN A 3 -22.58 26.82 50.09
C GLN A 3 -22.93 26.93 48.60
N LEU A 4 -23.69 27.97 48.21
CA LEU A 4 -24.04 28.18 46.80
C LEU A 4 -22.82 28.55 45.96
N ALA A 5 -21.90 29.35 46.53
CA ALA A 5 -20.65 29.71 45.88
C ALA A 5 -19.74 28.48 45.69
N THR A 6 -19.68 27.59 46.70
CA THR A 6 -18.95 26.33 46.60
C THR A 6 -19.51 25.42 45.52
N ASN A 7 -20.83 25.17 45.51
CA ASN A 7 -21.46 24.30 44.50
C ASN A 7 -21.25 24.81 43.07
N ASN A 8 -21.31 26.14 42.86
CA ASN A 8 -21.09 26.73 41.56
C ASN A 8 -19.63 26.54 41.08
N LEU A 9 -18.67 26.66 42.00
CA LEU A 9 -17.25 26.42 41.71
C LEU A 9 -16.98 24.95 41.36
N GLU A 10 -17.53 24.02 42.14
CA GLU A 10 -17.40 22.58 41.87
C GLU A 10 -18.01 22.19 40.52
N PHE A 11 -19.17 22.75 40.18
CA PHE A 11 -19.77 22.56 38.86
C PHE A 11 -18.85 23.07 37.75
N GLN A 12 -18.31 24.29 37.88
CA GLN A 12 -17.37 24.87 36.91
C GLN A 12 -16.10 24.02 36.73
N GLN A 13 -15.57 23.46 37.82
CA GLN A 13 -14.42 22.55 37.78
C GLN A 13 -14.78 21.23 37.10
N SER A 14 -15.95 20.66 37.41
CA SER A 14 -16.44 19.41 36.83
C SER A 14 -16.60 19.53 35.30
N VAL A 15 -17.25 20.60 34.82
CA VAL A 15 -17.44 20.79 33.37
C VAL A 15 -16.10 21.03 32.66
N SER A 16 -15.18 21.77 33.28
CA SER A 16 -13.86 22.05 32.71
C SER A 16 -13.01 20.77 32.62
N SER A 17 -13.02 19.95 33.67
CA SER A 17 -12.33 18.67 33.71
C SER A 17 -12.90 17.70 32.66
N SER A 18 -14.23 17.58 32.58
CA SER A 18 -14.89 16.74 31.58
C SER A 18 -14.55 17.18 30.15
N ASN A 19 -14.53 18.49 29.90
CA ASN A 19 -14.17 19.02 28.58
C ASN A 19 -12.69 18.79 28.22
N MET A 20 -11.78 18.86 29.20
CA MET A 20 -10.36 18.55 29.00
C MET A 20 -10.17 17.07 28.67
N GLN A 21 -10.77 16.18 29.45
CA GLN A 21 -10.69 14.73 29.22
C GLN A 21 -11.32 14.32 27.89
N PHE A 22 -12.42 14.95 27.49
CA PHE A 22 -13.01 14.72 26.18
C PHE A 22 -12.03 15.08 25.04
N GLN A 23 -11.36 16.23 25.14
CA GLN A 23 -10.36 16.65 24.16
C GLN A 23 -9.14 15.72 24.11
N GLU A 24 -8.65 15.26 25.26
CA GLU A 24 -7.56 14.29 25.34
C GLU A 24 -7.95 12.96 24.68
N ASN A 25 -9.13 12.43 25.00
CA ASN A 25 -9.65 11.21 24.39
C ASN A 25 -9.79 11.36 22.87
N MET A 26 -10.36 12.47 22.39
CA MET A 26 -10.46 12.74 20.95
C MET A 26 -9.09 12.79 20.27
N THR A 27 -8.11 13.42 20.92
CA THR A 27 -6.73 13.49 20.40
C THR A 27 -6.11 12.09 20.34
N ALA A 28 -6.28 11.28 21.39
CA ALA A 28 -5.79 9.91 21.45
C ALA A 28 -6.42 9.04 20.36
N THR A 29 -7.74 9.09 20.19
CA THR A 29 -8.46 8.35 19.13
C THR A 29 -7.99 8.77 17.74
N ILE A 30 -7.80 10.06 17.48
CA ILE A 30 -7.29 10.54 16.18
C ILE A 30 -5.87 10.01 15.91
N GLN A 31 -5.00 10.00 16.93
CA GLN A 31 -3.63 9.51 16.78
C GLN A 31 -3.59 7.99 16.58
N ASP A 32 -4.45 7.25 17.25
CA ASP A 32 -4.61 5.81 17.05
C ASP A 32 -5.10 5.51 15.62
N LEU A 33 -6.13 6.20 15.14
CA LEU A 33 -6.63 6.06 13.76
C LEU A 33 -5.56 6.37 12.72
N LYS A 34 -4.76 7.44 12.90
CA LYS A 34 -3.63 7.75 12.01
C LYS A 34 -2.62 6.61 11.96
N THR A 35 -2.33 6.00 13.11
CA THR A 35 -1.39 4.88 13.22
C THR A 35 -1.92 3.65 12.50
N GLN A 36 -3.18 3.28 12.74
CA GLN A 36 -3.84 2.16 12.06
C GLN A 36 -3.88 2.35 10.53
N ILE A 37 -4.20 3.56 10.05
CA ILE A 37 -4.20 3.88 8.61
C ILE A 37 -2.78 3.76 8.03
N GLY A 38 -1.75 4.25 8.73
CA GLY A 38 -0.36 4.11 8.30
C GLY A 38 0.07 2.64 8.20
N GLN A 39 -0.30 1.81 9.17
CA GLN A 39 -0.05 0.37 9.13
C GLN A 39 -0.79 -0.30 7.97
N LEU A 40 -2.06 0.04 7.75
CA LEU A 40 -2.85 -0.49 6.65
C LEU A 40 -2.23 -0.14 5.29
N ALA A 41 -1.77 1.10 5.10
CA ALA A 41 -1.09 1.53 3.88
C ALA A 41 0.17 0.69 3.61
N ASN A 42 0.95 0.39 4.65
CA ASN A 42 2.13 -0.48 4.53
C ASN A 42 1.75 -1.91 4.13
N THR A 43 0.72 -2.49 4.74
CA THR A 43 0.23 -3.84 4.40
C THR A 43 -0.27 -3.90 2.96
N VAL A 44 -1.04 -2.90 2.52
CA VAL A 44 -1.55 -2.83 1.14
C VAL A 44 -0.40 -2.69 0.14
N SER A 45 0.60 -1.86 0.43
CA SER A 45 1.79 -1.73 -0.41
C SER A 45 2.56 -3.05 -0.54
N GLN A 46 2.72 -3.80 0.56
CA GLN A 46 3.37 -5.10 0.54
C GLN A 46 2.58 -6.13 -0.27
N LEU A 47 1.25 -6.15 -0.11
CA LEU A 47 0.38 -7.05 -0.87
C LEU A 47 0.45 -6.76 -2.38
N GLN A 48 0.42 -5.49 -2.78
CA GLN A 48 0.58 -5.09 -4.18
C GLN A 48 1.95 -5.49 -4.73
N SER A 49 3.01 -5.28 -3.95
CA SER A 49 4.36 -5.71 -4.32
C SER A 49 4.42 -7.22 -4.51
N ALA A 50 3.87 -8.02 -3.58
CA ALA A 50 3.84 -9.48 -3.68
C ALA A 50 3.00 -9.97 -4.87
N GLY A 51 1.90 -9.29 -5.22
CA GLY A 51 1.13 -9.58 -6.43
C GLY A 51 1.89 -9.27 -7.73
N SER A 52 2.73 -8.23 -7.72
CA SER A 52 3.53 -7.81 -8.89
C SER A 52 4.87 -8.56 -9.02
N SER A 53 5.47 -9.02 -7.93
CA SER A 53 6.81 -9.62 -7.91
C SER A 53 6.81 -11.14 -8.09
N ASN A 54 5.64 -11.80 -8.10
CA ASN A 54 5.53 -13.25 -8.26
C ASN A 54 5.36 -13.72 -9.71
N LEU A 55 5.32 -12.80 -10.68
CA LEU A 55 5.40 -13.19 -12.08
C LEU A 55 6.85 -13.05 -12.51
N PRO A 56 7.62 -14.14 -12.62
CA PRO A 56 8.90 -14.06 -13.27
C PRO A 56 8.63 -13.55 -14.69
N SER A 57 9.02 -12.31 -14.99
CA SER A 57 9.02 -11.77 -16.35
C SER A 57 10.14 -12.47 -17.12
N GLN A 58 9.96 -13.77 -17.35
CA GLN A 58 10.74 -14.53 -18.29
C GLN A 58 10.15 -14.21 -19.65
N SER A 59 10.76 -13.25 -20.33
CA SER A 59 10.60 -13.16 -21.77
C SER A 59 11.22 -14.44 -22.36
N ILE A 60 10.43 -15.52 -22.44
CA ILE A 60 10.83 -16.74 -23.14
C ILE A 60 11.17 -16.31 -24.57
N PRO A 61 12.43 -16.45 -25.01
CA PRO A 61 12.79 -16.11 -26.39
C PRO A 61 11.91 -16.94 -27.32
N ASN A 62 11.13 -16.30 -28.19
CA ASN A 62 10.25 -17.01 -29.12
C ASN A 62 11.10 -18.00 -29.95
N PRO A 63 10.92 -19.33 -29.79
CA PRO A 63 11.67 -20.30 -30.57
C PRO A 63 11.40 -20.17 -32.07
N ARG A 64 10.24 -19.57 -32.44
CA ARG A 64 9.89 -19.28 -33.84
C ARG A 64 10.66 -18.11 -34.44
N ARG A 65 11.51 -17.39 -33.69
CA ARG A 65 12.46 -16.44 -34.29
C ARG A 65 13.64 -17.15 -34.95
N ASN A 66 13.85 -18.44 -34.68
CA ASN A 66 14.98 -19.21 -35.21
C ASN A 66 14.59 -20.24 -36.29
N VAL A 67 13.59 -19.95 -37.13
CA VAL A 67 13.13 -20.85 -38.22
C VAL A 67 13.86 -20.54 -39.54
N GLY A 68 15.17 -20.30 -39.45
CA GLY A 68 15.91 -19.63 -40.51
C GLY A 68 17.06 -20.40 -41.16
N VAL A 69 17.28 -21.67 -40.85
CA VAL A 69 18.29 -22.47 -41.57
C VAL A 69 17.69 -23.83 -41.93
N ILE A 70 17.10 -23.91 -43.12
CA ILE A 70 16.83 -25.18 -43.78
C ILE A 70 18.07 -25.49 -44.61
N THR A 71 18.91 -26.40 -44.14
CA THR A 71 20.01 -26.94 -44.94
C THR A 71 19.45 -28.04 -45.83
N LEU A 72 19.53 -27.83 -47.15
CA LEU A 72 19.16 -28.87 -48.12
C LEU A 72 20.16 -30.04 -48.01
N ARG A 73 19.73 -31.28 -48.29
CA ARG A 73 20.62 -32.47 -48.30
C ARG A 73 21.82 -32.34 -49.24
N SER A 74 21.82 -31.36 -50.14
CA SER A 74 22.94 -30.97 -50.99
C SER A 74 23.98 -30.05 -50.32
N GLY A 75 23.84 -29.77 -49.02
CA GLY A 75 24.75 -28.90 -48.26
C GLY A 75 24.63 -27.39 -48.57
N LYS A 76 23.50 -26.97 -49.16
CA LYS A 76 23.23 -25.56 -49.49
C LYS A 76 22.26 -24.97 -48.46
N GLU A 77 22.62 -23.83 -47.87
CA GLU A 77 21.75 -23.07 -46.98
C GLU A 77 20.84 -22.14 -47.80
N LEU A 78 19.55 -22.09 -47.46
CA LEU A 78 18.61 -21.16 -48.08
C LEU A 78 18.79 -19.75 -47.49
N PRO A 79 18.76 -18.68 -48.30
CA PRO A 79 18.87 -17.31 -47.80
C PRO A 79 17.76 -17.00 -46.80
N GLN A 80 18.13 -16.39 -45.67
CA GLN A 80 17.16 -15.97 -44.66
C GLN A 80 16.24 -14.88 -45.24
N PRO A 81 14.91 -14.99 -45.08
CA PRO A 81 14.00 -13.97 -45.59
C PRO A 81 14.29 -12.64 -44.90
N THR A 82 14.61 -11.62 -45.70
CA THR A 82 14.78 -10.24 -45.23
C THR A 82 13.39 -9.70 -44.90
N LEU A 83 13.12 -9.41 -43.63
CA LEU A 83 11.94 -8.62 -43.25
C LEU A 83 12.18 -7.18 -43.69
N GLN A 84 11.33 -6.68 -44.59
CA GLN A 84 11.21 -5.25 -44.92
C GLN A 84 10.57 -4.48 -43.76
#